data_AF-A0A7C0VK93-F1
#
_entry.id   AF-A0A7C0VK93-F1
#
_cell.length_a   1.000
_cell.length_b   1.000
_cell.length_c   1.000
_cell.angle_alpha   90.00
_cell.angle_beta   90.00
_cell.angle_gamma   90.00
#
_symmetry.space_group_name_H-M   'P 1'
#
loop_
_entity.id
_entity.type
_entity.pdbx_description
1 polymer ?
#
loop_
_entity_poly.entity_id
_entity_poly.type
_entity_poly.pdbx_seq_one_letter_code
_entity_poly.pdbx_strand_id
1 'polypeptide(L)'
;MAVEKAGIKIKKKGGWFQKIPSDVLLSPGGMILILVALLLELLDLFPVPIIDQLWEAPLEIAFIILLVLIAKVPLKSLIVPFIIERIPGISDLLPTWLIRLFF
;
A
#
# COMPACT_ATOMS: atom_id res chain seq x y z
N MET A 1 29.74 -0.44 -18.95
CA MET A 1 29.22 0.68 -19.76
C MET A 1 27.71 0.71 -19.59
N ALA A 2 27.20 1.52 -18.68
CA ALA A 2 25.77 1.59 -18.38
C ALA A 2 25.17 2.69 -19.26
N VAL A 3 24.20 2.33 -20.11
CA VAL A 3 23.46 3.27 -20.94
C VAL A 3 22.49 4.00 -20.02
N GLU A 4 22.84 5.24 -19.66
CA GLU A 4 21.94 6.19 -19.01
C GLU A 4 20.84 6.60 -20.00
N LYS A 5 19.74 5.85 -20.02
CA LYS A 5 18.45 6.39 -20.43
C LYS A 5 17.80 6.99 -19.20
N ALA A 6 17.39 8.25 -19.29
CA ALA A 6 16.68 9.04 -18.28
C ALA A 6 15.74 8.15 -17.45
N GLY A 7 16.26 7.69 -16.32
CA GLY A 7 15.69 6.59 -15.58
C GLY A 7 15.76 7.00 -14.14
N ILE A 8 14.61 7.41 -13.61
CA ILE A 8 14.41 7.63 -12.18
C ILE A 8 15.01 6.41 -11.47
N LYS A 9 16.19 6.61 -10.85
CA LYS A 9 16.84 5.58 -10.04
C LYS A 9 16.00 5.40 -8.79
N ILE A 10 14.95 4.59 -8.88
CA ILE A 10 14.27 4.08 -7.69
C ILE A 10 15.30 3.22 -6.97
N LYS A 11 15.99 3.80 -5.99
CA LYS A 11 16.95 3.10 -5.12
C LYS A 11 16.12 2.05 -4.38
N LYS A 12 16.16 0.79 -4.82
CA LYS A 12 15.50 -0.34 -4.13
C LYS A 12 16.07 -0.46 -2.73
N LYS A 13 15.43 0.17 -1.74
CA LYS A 13 15.70 -0.08 -0.32
C LYS A 13 14.82 -1.26 0.11
N GLY A 14 15.32 -2.49 -0.05
CA GLY A 14 14.59 -3.73 0.28
C GLY A 14 14.40 -3.99 1.78
N GLY A 15 13.91 -3.00 2.53
CA GLY A 15 13.61 -3.10 3.96
C GLY A 15 12.19 -3.61 4.25
N TRP A 16 11.90 -3.84 5.53
CA TRP A 16 10.56 -4.19 6.04
C TRP A 16 9.58 -3.01 6.04
N PHE A 17 10.13 -1.79 6.06
CA PHE A 17 9.39 -0.54 5.87
C PHE A 17 10.05 0.20 4.71
N GLN A 18 9.29 0.42 3.65
CA GLN A 18 9.74 1.16 2.50
C GLN A 18 8.68 2.19 2.12
N LYS A 19 9.01 3.45 2.40
CA LYS A 19 8.29 4.60 1.88
C LYS A 19 8.08 4.54 0.36
N ILE A 20 6.86 4.85 -0.07
CA ILE A 20 6.55 5.02 -1.49
C ILE A 20 7.22 6.33 -1.97
N PRO A 21 8.03 6.30 -3.04
CA PRO A 21 8.66 7.51 -3.58
C PRO A 21 7.62 8.57 -3.97
N SER A 22 7.87 9.83 -3.63
CA SER A 22 6.94 10.94 -3.88
C SER A 22 6.63 11.15 -5.37
N ASP A 23 7.59 10.87 -6.24
CA ASP A 23 7.45 10.89 -7.70
C ASP A 23 6.47 9.83 -8.21
N VAL A 24 6.41 8.67 -7.56
CA VAL A 24 5.44 7.62 -7.85
C VAL A 24 4.07 8.01 -7.31
N LEU A 25 3.99 8.53 -6.08
CA LEU A 25 2.73 8.97 -5.45
C LEU A 25 2.00 10.03 -6.27
N LEU A 26 2.74 11.00 -6.79
CA LEU A 26 2.18 12.10 -7.61
C LEU A 26 1.98 11.72 -9.08
N SER A 27 2.36 10.50 -9.48
CA SER A 27 2.10 10.00 -10.83
C SER A 27 0.63 9.60 -11.00
N PRO A 28 0.09 9.52 -12.23
CA PRO A 28 -1.28 9.05 -12.46
C PRO A 28 -1.56 7.68 -11.82
N GLY A 29 -0.59 6.77 -11.83
CA GLY A 29 -0.70 5.47 -11.16
C GLY A 29 -0.73 5.59 -9.64
N GLY A 30 0.11 6.47 -9.06
CA GLY A 30 0.09 6.74 -7.62
C GLY A 30 -1.22 7.35 -7.14
N MET A 31 -1.81 8.24 -7.93
CA MET A 31 -3.12 8.82 -7.65
C MET A 31 -4.23 7.77 -7.65
N ILE A 32 -4.17 6.79 -8.57
CA ILE A 32 -5.09 5.64 -8.57
C ILE A 32 -4.90 4.82 -7.28
N LEU A 33 -3.66 4.58 -6.85
CA LEU A 33 -3.41 3.88 -5.59
C LEU A 33 -3.99 4.62 -4.39
N ILE A 34 -3.84 5.94 -4.32
CA ILE A 34 -4.41 6.76 -3.25
C ILE A 34 -5.94 6.68 -3.27
N LEU A 35 -6.57 6.81 -4.44
CA LEU A 35 -8.02 6.71 -4.57
C LEU A 35 -8.54 5.34 -4.16
N VAL A 36 -7.87 4.26 -4.58
CA VAL A 36 -8.23 2.90 -4.18
C VAL A 36 -8.07 2.73 -2.68
N ALA A 37 -6.98 3.20 -2.08
CA ALA A 37 -6.76 3.13 -0.63
C ALA A 37 -7.86 3.86 0.15
N LEU A 38 -8.26 5.06 -0.29
CA LEU A 38 -9.36 5.81 0.32
C LEU A 38 -10.70 5.11 0.18
N LEU A 39 -10.96 4.43 -0.94
CA LEU A 39 -12.18 3.65 -1.13
C LEU A 39 -12.22 2.44 -0.20
N LEU A 40 -11.09 1.76 0.01
CA LEU A 40 -11.00 0.66 0.97
C LEU A 40 -11.25 1.16 2.40
N GLU A 41 -10.66 2.29 2.77
CA GLU A 41 -10.90 2.93 4.07
C GLU A 41 -12.38 3.24 4.30
N LEU A 42 -13.05 3.75 3.27
CA LEU A 42 -14.47 4.09 3.35
C LEU A 42 -15.36 2.86 3.51
N LEU A 43 -14.96 1.73 2.92
CA LEU A 43 -15.66 0.46 3.09
C LEU A 43 -15.43 -0.10 4.50
N ASP A 44 -14.22 0.06 5.04
CA ASP A 44 -13.84 -0.42 6.38
C ASP A 44 -14.51 0.37 7.52
N LEU A 45 -14.97 1.59 7.27
CA LEU A 45 -15.76 2.38 8.22
C LEU A 45 -17.11 1.75 8.62
N PHE A 46 -17.56 0.69 7.95
CA PHE A 46 -18.77 -0.05 8.30
C PHE A 46 -18.43 -1.40 8.95
N PRO A 47 -18.09 -1.43 10.27
CA PRO A 47 -17.66 -2.66 10.93
C PRO A 47 -18.83 -3.64 11.07
N VAL A 48 -18.83 -4.70 10.26
CA VAL A 48 -19.63 -5.91 10.41
C VAL A 48 -18.71 -7.08 10.78
N PRO A 49 -18.61 -7.42 12.08
CA PRO A 49 -17.70 -8.47 12.54
C PRO A 49 -17.94 -9.80 11.79
N ILE A 50 -16.84 -10.49 11.44
CA ILE A 50 -16.79 -11.79 10.74
C ILE A 50 -17.06 -11.71 9.23
N ILE A 51 -17.96 -10.85 8.76
CA ILE A 51 -18.28 -10.70 7.33
C ILE A 51 -17.26 -9.79 6.64
N ASP A 52 -16.70 -8.82 7.35
CA ASP A 52 -15.73 -7.85 6.81
C ASP A 52 -14.51 -8.53 6.20
N GLN A 53 -13.90 -9.46 6.93
CA GLN A 53 -12.72 -10.18 6.44
C GLN A 53 -12.94 -10.96 5.14
N LEU A 54 -14.18 -11.32 4.79
CA LEU A 54 -14.50 -12.06 3.57
C LEU A 54 -14.37 -11.20 2.31
N TRP A 55 -14.66 -9.90 2.41
CA TRP A 55 -14.55 -8.96 1.28
C TRP A 55 -13.33 -8.04 1.38
N GLU A 56 -12.92 -7.70 2.59
CA GLU A 56 -11.78 -6.83 2.87
C GLU A 56 -10.45 -7.50 2.51
N ALA A 57 -10.27 -8.79 2.83
CA ALA A 57 -9.04 -9.50 2.50
C ALA A 57 -8.76 -9.63 0.98
N PRO A 58 -9.73 -10.02 0.14
CA PRO A 58 -9.56 -9.99 -1.32
C PRO A 58 -9.21 -8.60 -1.86
N LEU A 59 -9.86 -7.56 -1.34
CA LEU A 59 -9.63 -6.19 -1.77
C LEU A 59 -8.25 -5.68 -1.37
N GLU A 60 -7.80 -6.00 -0.16
CA GLU A 60 -6.47 -5.64 0.31
C GLU A 60 -5.38 -6.38 -0.49
N ILE A 61 -5.60 -7.67 -0.81
CA ILE A 61 -4.70 -8.43 -1.71
C ILE A 61 -4.62 -7.76 -3.09
N ALA A 62 -5.76 -7.34 -3.65
CA ALA A 62 -5.78 -6.61 -4.91
C ALA A 62 -4.99 -5.29 -4.81
N PHE A 63 -5.12 -4.57 -3.70
CA PHE A 63 -4.36 -3.35 -3.44
C PHE A 63 -2.85 -3.59 -3.32
N ILE A 64 -2.43 -4.66 -2.65
CA ILE A 64 -1.03 -5.11 -2.58
C ILE A 64 -0.49 -5.38 -4.00
N ILE A 65 -1.25 -6.06 -4.84
CA ILE A 65 -0.85 -6.34 -6.23
C ILE A 65 -0.66 -5.03 -7.00
N LEU A 66 -1.58 -4.07 -6.87
CA LEU A 66 -1.46 -2.76 -7.50
C LEU A 66 -0.21 -2.00 -7.00
N LEU A 67 0.08 -2.04 -5.70
CA LEU A 67 1.29 -1.43 -5.11
C LEU A 67 2.58 -2.04 -5.68
N VAL A 68 2.62 -3.36 -5.85
CA VAL A 68 3.78 -4.04 -6.45
C VAL A 68 3.94 -3.65 -7.93
N LEU A 69 2.83 -3.57 -8.69
CA LEU A 69 2.88 -3.29 -10.12
C LEU A 69 3.21 -1.83 -10.44
N ILE A 70 2.55 -0.90 -9.76
CA ILE A 70 2.64 0.55 -10.04
C ILE A 70 3.84 1.14 -9.29
N ALA A 71 3.89 0.94 -7.98
CA ALA A 71 4.88 1.57 -7.13
C ALA A 71 6.18 0.76 -7.00
N LYS A 72 6.22 -0.46 -7.57
CA LYS A 72 7.40 -1.35 -7.56
C LYS A 72 7.94 -1.59 -6.15
N VAL A 73 7.04 -1.54 -5.18
CA VAL A 73 7.34 -1.77 -3.76
C VAL A 73 7.57 -3.27 -3.55
N PRO A 74 8.64 -3.69 -2.85
CA PRO A 74 8.90 -5.09 -2.63
C PRO A 74 7.84 -5.70 -1.71
N LEU A 75 7.34 -6.88 -2.08
CA LEU A 75 6.36 -7.65 -1.30
C LEU A 75 6.72 -7.76 0.19
N LYS A 76 8.01 -7.91 0.51
CA LYS A 76 8.50 -7.98 1.91
C LYS A 76 8.10 -6.77 2.76
N SER A 77 8.05 -5.58 2.17
CA SER A 77 7.63 -4.35 2.86
C SER A 77 6.11 -4.21 2.99
N LEU A 78 5.35 -5.06 2.30
CA LEU A 78 3.88 -5.06 2.32
C LEU A 78 3.31 -6.04 3.35
N ILE A 79 4.11 -7.01 3.81
CA ILE A 79 3.69 -8.04 4.77
C ILE A 79 3.39 -7.45 6.14
N VAL A 80 4.29 -6.60 6.67
CA VAL A 80 4.11 -6.05 8.03
C VAL A 80 2.84 -5.21 8.13
N PRO A 81 2.56 -4.27 7.21
CA PRO A 81 1.39 -3.45 7.37
C PRO A 81 0.10 -4.24 7.04
N PHE A 82 0.16 -5.25 6.15
CA PHE A 82 -0.95 -6.21 5.97
C PHE A 82 -1.29 -6.98 7.27
N ILE A 83 -0.27 -7.41 8.04
CA ILE A 83 -0.52 -8.08 9.32
C ILE A 83 -1.11 -7.10 10.35
N ILE A 84 -0.67 -5.84 10.34
CA ILE A 84 -1.18 -4.81 11.25
C ILE A 84 -2.67 -4.52 11.00
N GLU A 85 -3.11 -4.44 9.74
CA GLU A 85 -4.54 -4.27 9.40
C GLU A 85 -5.41 -5.41 9.93
N ARG A 86 -4.83 -6.59 10.20
CA ARG A 86 -5.56 -7.75 10.73
C ARG A 86 -5.71 -7.75 12.25
N ILE A 87 -5.16 -6.75 12.95
CA ILE A 87 -5.24 -6.64 14.42
C ILE A 87 -6.39 -5.69 14.77
N PRO A 88 -7.51 -6.21 15.34
CA PRO A 88 -8.63 -5.38 15.75
C PRO A 88 -8.17 -4.28 16.72
N GLY A 89 -8.62 -3.05 16.50
CA GLY A 89 -8.26 -1.88 17.31
C GLY A 89 -6.96 -1.17 16.90
N ILE A 90 -6.08 -1.76 16.08
CA ILE A 90 -4.92 -1.05 15.50
C ILE A 90 -5.27 -0.49 14.12
N SER A 91 -5.93 -1.28 13.27
CA SER A 91 -6.48 -0.85 11.98
C SER A 91 -7.39 0.37 12.14
N ASP A 92 -8.24 0.35 13.18
CA ASP A 92 -9.25 1.37 13.44
C ASP A 92 -8.65 2.75 13.79
N LEU A 93 -7.40 2.80 14.24
CA LEU A 93 -6.74 4.03 14.70
C LEU A 93 -5.96 4.72 13.58
N LEU A 94 -5.32 3.95 12.70
CA LEU A 94 -4.47 4.48 11.65
C LEU A 94 -4.39 3.52 10.46
N PRO A 95 -4.88 3.92 9.28
CA PRO A 95 -4.66 3.15 8.07
C PRO A 95 -3.19 2.88 7.83
N THR A 96 -2.83 1.62 7.71
CA THR A 96 -1.43 1.24 7.54
C THR A 96 -0.87 1.68 6.18
N TRP A 97 -1.75 1.89 5.19
CA TRP A 97 -1.38 2.50 3.91
C TRP A 97 -0.93 3.95 4.07
N LEU A 98 -1.48 4.70 5.03
CA LEU A 98 -1.10 6.08 5.33
C LEU A 98 0.31 6.14 5.91
N ILE A 99 0.67 5.19 6.77
CA ILE A 99 2.01 5.09 7.36
C ILE A 99 3.08 4.97 6.27
N ARG A 100 2.79 4.26 5.17
CA ARG A 100 3.71 4.07 4.02
C ARG A 100 3.94 5.32 3.17
N LEU A 101 3.10 6.35 3.32
CA LEU A 101 3.36 7.67 2.73
C LEU A 101 4.49 8.40 3.46
N PHE A 102 4.72 8.05 4.73
CA PHE A 102 5.67 8.73 5.60
C PHE A 102 6.93 7.91 5.88
N PHE A 103 6.83 6.57 6.01
CA PHE A 103 7.89 5.65 6.46
C PHE A 103 8.16 4.48 5.49
#